data_AF-M1M8A2-F1
#
_entry.id   AF-M1M8A2-F1
#
_cell.length_a   1.000
_cell.length_b   1.000
_cell.length_c   1.000
_cell.angle_alpha   90.00
_cell.angle_beta   90.00
_cell.angle_gamma   90.00
#
_symmetry.space_group_name_H-M   'P 1'
#
loop_
_entity.id
_entity.type
_entity.pdbx_description
1 polymer ?
#
loop_
_entity_poly.entity_id
_entity_poly.type
_entity_poly.pdbx_seq_one_letter_code
_entity_poly.pdbx_strand_id
1 'polypeptide(L)'
;MEKILIITDFKKAIPYESIITFYELNIINSNSIDSITEITEPVVIIDVEKVSDGIEITNRLRNINPSSNVLLINNFLSPAEHLILTKIKGYGKTKILRWRRTYPDEILINVQDLLHPEFPSKISDIAIIIPVYNEESRFEKVYNFIQKLKFLLDESFTNATIYFVNDGSKDNTQKLIDKLLEVEHEETTTISNYFQLNTYELEQNTRKAGTYLEGLRSINASVMIFVDADDSFEIGDIAKMINILNIGYYDIVVGTKDFSATNRSILRRLISFFKRLLTKPLLPKGIYDSQTGLKGINANCSKMLLPYLHDNTGLAIDLEMMYIAKKLNFRALQLPVKCIDQEGSHVNIVKDSIAFLKIILKLLTVNKNISLDKNDIN
;
A
#
# COMPACT_ATOMS: atom_id res chain seq x y z
N MET A 1 9.89 -34.75 2.97
CA MET A 1 9.41 -33.39 2.66
C MET A 1 8.40 -33.02 3.71
N GLU A 2 8.35 -31.76 4.13
CA GLU A 2 7.26 -31.30 4.99
C GLU A 2 5.93 -31.43 4.23
N LYS A 3 4.89 -31.81 4.97
CA LYS A 3 3.54 -32.03 4.43
C LYS A 3 2.67 -30.82 4.73
N ILE A 4 1.86 -30.40 3.77
CA ILE A 4 0.89 -29.32 3.95
C ILE A 4 -0.51 -29.90 3.80
N LEU A 5 -1.35 -29.68 4.80
CA LEU A 5 -2.75 -30.05 4.75
C LEU A 5 -3.54 -28.90 4.11
N ILE A 6 -4.36 -29.21 3.11
CA ILE A 6 -5.23 -28.25 2.44
C ILE A 6 -6.67 -28.72 2.61
N ILE A 7 -7.49 -27.89 3.24
CA ILE A 7 -8.91 -28.13 3.45
C ILE A 7 -9.67 -27.15 2.56
N THR A 8 -10.34 -27.65 1.53
CA THR A 8 -10.98 -26.78 0.51
C THR A 8 -12.40 -27.22 0.17
N ASP A 9 -13.25 -26.25 -0.16
CA ASP A 9 -14.57 -26.49 -0.78
C ASP A 9 -14.51 -26.52 -2.32
N PHE A 10 -13.31 -26.36 -2.88
CA PHE A 10 -12.98 -26.32 -4.31
C PHE A 10 -13.64 -25.18 -5.11
N LYS A 11 -14.30 -24.21 -4.46
CA LYS A 11 -15.00 -23.12 -5.16
C LYS A 11 -14.07 -22.14 -5.87
N LYS A 12 -12.89 -21.89 -5.30
CA LYS A 12 -11.91 -20.93 -5.85
C LYS A 12 -11.03 -21.50 -6.97
N ALA A 13 -11.06 -22.82 -7.20
CA ALA A 13 -10.28 -23.52 -8.22
C ALA A 13 -8.77 -23.16 -8.22
N ILE A 14 -8.17 -23.09 -7.03
CA ILE A 14 -6.75 -22.75 -6.86
C ILE A 14 -5.89 -23.95 -7.29
N PRO A 15 -4.92 -23.79 -8.20
CA PRO A 15 -4.08 -24.90 -8.67
C PRO A 15 -2.91 -25.13 -7.70
N TYR A 16 -3.20 -25.63 -6.50
CA TYR A 16 -2.22 -25.77 -5.42
C TYR A 16 -0.97 -26.56 -5.81
N GLU A 17 -1.13 -27.66 -6.56
CA GLU A 17 -0.01 -28.51 -7.01
C GLU A 17 0.98 -27.78 -7.92
N SER A 18 0.52 -26.80 -8.71
CA SER A 18 1.42 -26.00 -9.56
C SER A 18 2.07 -24.83 -8.81
N ILE A 19 1.50 -24.41 -7.67
CA ILE A 19 1.96 -23.27 -6.88
C ILE A 19 2.92 -23.72 -5.78
N ILE A 20 2.59 -24.81 -5.09
CA ILE A 20 3.30 -25.31 -3.91
C ILE A 20 4.10 -26.56 -4.32
N THR A 21 5.14 -26.36 -5.13
CA THR A 21 5.88 -27.45 -5.78
C THR A 21 6.95 -28.12 -4.88
N PHE A 22 7.31 -27.49 -3.76
CA PHE A 22 8.42 -27.95 -2.89
C PHE A 22 7.96 -28.80 -1.70
N TYR A 23 6.65 -28.99 -1.53
CA TYR A 23 6.05 -29.65 -0.38
C TYR A 23 5.09 -30.75 -0.82
N GLU A 24 4.90 -31.76 0.03
CA GLU A 24 3.90 -32.80 -0.21
C GLU A 24 2.52 -32.28 0.22
N LEU A 25 1.53 -32.33 -0.68
CA LEU A 25 0.19 -31.78 -0.43
C LEU A 25 -0.79 -32.88 -0.06
N ASN A 26 -1.48 -32.71 1.06
CA ASN A 26 -2.63 -33.52 1.45
C ASN A 26 -3.90 -32.68 1.28
N ILE A 27 -4.65 -32.89 0.19
CA ILE A 27 -5.84 -32.08 -0.13
C ILE A 27 -7.09 -32.87 0.23
N ILE A 28 -7.92 -32.30 1.11
CA ILE A 28 -9.20 -32.88 1.52
C ILE A 28 -10.35 -31.89 1.34
N ASN A 29 -11.55 -32.44 1.16
CA ASN A 29 -12.77 -31.65 1.11
C ASN A 29 -13.12 -31.12 2.51
N SER A 30 -13.60 -29.88 2.60
CA SER A 30 -14.05 -29.28 3.87
C SER A 30 -15.16 -30.08 4.58
N ASN A 31 -16.01 -30.79 3.83
CA ASN A 31 -17.03 -31.68 4.40
C ASN A 31 -16.45 -32.91 5.12
N SER A 32 -15.17 -33.23 4.89
CA SER A 32 -14.48 -34.36 5.52
C SER A 32 -13.74 -33.96 6.81
N ILE A 33 -13.93 -32.72 7.31
CA ILE A 33 -13.27 -32.23 8.52
C ILE A 33 -13.55 -33.11 9.75
N ASP A 34 -14.73 -33.76 9.81
CA ASP A 34 -15.09 -34.68 10.87
C ASP A 34 -14.21 -35.92 10.97
N SER A 35 -13.56 -36.30 9.88
CA SER A 35 -12.66 -37.46 9.82
C SER A 35 -11.26 -37.18 10.35
N ILE A 36 -10.90 -35.91 10.59
CA ILE A 36 -9.58 -35.53 11.08
C ILE A 36 -9.55 -35.71 12.60
N THR A 37 -8.75 -36.67 13.05
CA THR A 37 -8.52 -36.95 14.48
C THR A 37 -7.15 -36.51 14.97
N GLU A 38 -6.20 -36.29 14.07
CA GLU A 38 -4.84 -35.87 14.35
C GLU A 38 -4.33 -34.93 13.23
N ILE A 39 -3.46 -33.99 13.58
CA ILE A 39 -2.83 -33.05 12.63
C ILE A 39 -1.33 -33.09 12.88
N THR A 40 -0.59 -33.57 11.87
CA THR A 40 0.87 -33.67 11.93
C THR A 40 1.56 -32.68 11.01
N GLU A 41 0.80 -32.10 10.08
CA GLU A 41 1.24 -31.11 9.12
C GLU A 41 1.56 -29.78 9.81
N PRO A 42 2.77 -29.23 9.63
CA PRO A 42 3.19 -27.97 10.27
C PRO A 42 2.38 -26.75 9.83
N VAL A 43 1.76 -26.79 8.63
CA VAL A 43 0.87 -25.74 8.11
C VAL A 43 -0.40 -26.36 7.55
N VAL A 44 -1.53 -25.73 7.88
CA VAL A 44 -2.84 -26.05 7.31
C VAL A 44 -3.37 -24.86 6.52
N ILE A 45 -3.71 -25.08 5.25
CA ILE A 45 -4.41 -24.11 4.41
C ILE A 45 -5.91 -24.39 4.50
N ILE A 46 -6.70 -23.37 4.79
CA ILE A 46 -8.16 -23.46 4.83
C ILE A 46 -8.73 -22.53 3.76
N ASP A 47 -9.34 -23.12 2.75
CA ASP A 47 -9.86 -22.44 1.57
C ASP A 47 -11.35 -22.71 1.41
N VAL A 48 -12.16 -21.80 1.95
CA VAL A 48 -13.63 -21.90 1.91
C VAL A 48 -14.24 -20.56 1.53
N GLU A 49 -15.41 -20.59 0.88
CA GLU A 49 -16.11 -19.40 0.40
C GLU A 49 -16.61 -18.51 1.56
N LYS A 50 -17.14 -19.13 2.62
CA LYS A 50 -17.68 -18.41 3.78
C LYS A 50 -16.63 -18.24 4.87
N VAL A 51 -16.48 -17.01 5.36
CA VAL A 51 -15.58 -16.66 6.45
C VAL A 51 -15.93 -17.39 7.75
N SER A 52 -17.21 -17.55 8.07
CA SER A 52 -17.68 -18.29 9.25
C SER A 52 -17.13 -19.72 9.29
N ASP A 53 -17.17 -20.39 8.15
CA ASP A 53 -16.82 -21.81 8.02
C ASP A 53 -15.31 -21.96 8.19
N GLY A 54 -14.52 -21.02 7.67
CA GLY A 54 -13.07 -20.99 7.86
C GLY A 54 -12.67 -20.84 9.32
N ILE A 55 -13.38 -20.00 10.09
CA ILE A 55 -13.15 -19.83 11.54
C ILE A 55 -13.52 -21.11 12.29
N GLU A 56 -14.67 -21.72 11.97
CA GLU A 56 -15.12 -22.95 12.61
C GLU A 56 -14.13 -24.10 12.38
N ILE A 57 -13.70 -24.30 11.13
CA ILE A 57 -12.68 -25.30 10.78
C ILE A 57 -11.38 -25.00 11.52
N THR A 58 -10.92 -23.75 11.53
CA THR A 58 -9.69 -23.36 12.26
C THR A 58 -9.77 -23.70 13.74
N ASN A 59 -10.86 -23.31 14.40
CA ASN A 59 -11.07 -23.56 15.82
C ASN A 59 -11.14 -25.05 16.14
N ARG A 60 -11.76 -25.83 15.25
CA ARG A 60 -11.84 -27.27 15.38
C ARG A 60 -10.45 -27.92 15.27
N LEU A 61 -9.67 -27.55 14.26
CA LEU A 61 -8.29 -28.01 14.11
C LEU A 61 -7.45 -27.66 15.34
N ARG A 62 -7.63 -26.46 15.89
CA ARG A 62 -6.91 -26.01 17.09
C ARG A 62 -7.42 -26.61 18.40
N ASN A 63 -8.59 -27.23 18.42
CA ASN A 63 -8.97 -28.11 19.52
C ASN A 63 -8.19 -29.42 19.49
N ILE A 64 -7.81 -29.91 18.30
CA ILE A 64 -6.96 -31.11 18.12
C ILE A 64 -5.50 -30.75 18.40
N ASN A 65 -4.98 -29.71 17.74
CA ASN A 65 -3.62 -29.22 17.92
C ASN A 65 -3.60 -27.67 18.02
N PRO A 66 -3.54 -27.11 19.26
CA PRO A 66 -3.59 -25.67 19.51
C PRO A 66 -2.47 -24.83 18.86
N SER A 67 -1.34 -25.45 18.50
CA SER A 67 -0.19 -24.77 17.89
C SER A 67 -0.23 -24.74 16.36
N SER A 68 -1.24 -25.35 15.74
CA SER A 68 -1.36 -25.44 14.27
C SER A 68 -1.27 -24.07 13.61
N ASN A 69 -0.29 -23.91 12.72
CA ASN A 69 -0.16 -22.73 11.88
C ASN A 69 -1.17 -22.81 10.74
N VAL A 70 -1.92 -21.74 10.53
CA VAL A 70 -3.07 -21.74 9.61
C VAL A 70 -2.98 -20.57 8.64
N LEU A 71 -3.14 -20.88 7.34
CA LEU A 71 -3.38 -19.92 6.28
C LEU A 71 -4.85 -19.95 5.88
N LEU A 72 -5.60 -18.90 6.21
CA LEU A 72 -7.00 -18.75 5.83
C LEU A 72 -7.10 -18.03 4.48
N ILE A 73 -7.60 -18.72 3.45
CA ILE A 73 -7.86 -18.15 2.13
C ILE A 73 -9.35 -17.77 2.03
N ASN A 74 -9.62 -16.48 1.89
CA ASN A 74 -10.99 -15.98 1.78
C ASN A 74 -11.13 -14.75 0.86
N ASN A 75 -12.37 -14.50 0.44
CA ASN A 75 -12.75 -13.37 -0.38
C ASN A 75 -13.20 -12.19 0.50
N PHE A 76 -12.28 -11.64 1.30
CA PHE A 76 -12.62 -10.49 2.15
C PHE A 76 -13.05 -9.29 1.31
N LEU A 77 -14.23 -8.76 1.63
CA LEU A 77 -14.80 -7.58 0.97
C LEU A 77 -14.48 -6.29 1.73
N SER A 78 -14.13 -6.38 3.01
CA SER A 78 -13.86 -5.23 3.90
C SER A 78 -12.77 -5.51 4.95
N PRO A 79 -11.91 -4.54 5.34
CA PRO A 79 -10.91 -4.70 6.39
C PRO A 79 -11.50 -4.99 7.79
N ALA A 80 -12.74 -4.57 8.05
CA ALA A 80 -13.43 -4.88 9.31
C ALA A 80 -13.59 -6.41 9.48
N GLU A 81 -13.52 -7.19 8.40
CA GLU A 81 -13.56 -8.64 8.43
C GLU A 81 -12.26 -9.26 8.97
N HIS A 82 -11.18 -8.50 9.19
CA HIS A 82 -9.98 -9.02 9.89
C HIS A 82 -10.17 -9.19 11.40
N LEU A 83 -11.21 -8.57 11.98
CA LEU A 83 -11.61 -8.77 13.37
C LEU A 83 -12.03 -10.22 13.65
N ILE A 84 -12.25 -11.04 12.62
CA ILE A 84 -12.48 -12.47 12.78
C ILE A 84 -11.34 -13.20 13.48
N LEU A 85 -10.12 -12.68 13.45
CA LEU A 85 -8.97 -13.29 14.11
C LEU A 85 -9.19 -13.38 15.62
N THR A 86 -9.97 -12.46 16.22
CA THR A 86 -10.33 -12.50 17.64
C THR A 86 -11.20 -13.70 18.00
N LYS A 87 -11.91 -14.27 17.01
CA LYS A 87 -12.76 -15.46 17.16
C LYS A 87 -11.98 -16.76 17.00
N ILE A 88 -10.71 -16.69 16.59
CA ILE A 88 -9.86 -17.86 16.42
C ILE A 88 -9.15 -18.18 17.73
N LYS A 89 -9.29 -19.42 18.21
CA LYS A 89 -8.69 -19.94 19.43
C LYS A 89 -7.28 -20.51 19.16
N GLY A 90 -6.59 -20.91 20.23
CA GLY A 90 -5.23 -21.49 20.15
C GLY A 90 -4.13 -20.44 19.94
N TYR A 91 -2.88 -20.90 19.85
CA TYR A 91 -1.70 -20.03 19.84
C TYR A 91 -0.79 -20.26 18.61
N GLY A 92 -1.18 -21.15 17.70
CA GLY A 92 -0.55 -21.26 16.39
C GLY A 92 -0.67 -19.95 15.59
N LYS A 93 0.27 -19.71 14.66
CA LYS A 93 0.23 -18.50 13.84
C LYS A 93 -0.94 -18.57 12.87
N THR A 94 -1.63 -17.45 12.70
CA THR A 94 -2.70 -17.33 11.70
C THR A 94 -2.31 -16.27 10.70
N LYS A 95 -2.34 -16.63 9.41
CA LYS A 95 -2.28 -15.67 8.32
C LYS A 95 -3.56 -15.72 7.52
N ILE A 96 -3.87 -14.59 6.91
CA ILE A 96 -5.04 -14.42 6.06
C ILE A 96 -4.57 -13.99 4.68
N LEU A 97 -5.09 -14.64 3.64
CA LEU A 97 -4.80 -14.33 2.26
C LEU A 97 -6.10 -14.17 1.47
N ARG A 98 -6.16 -13.10 0.66
CA ARG A 98 -7.15 -12.98 -0.41
C ARG A 98 -6.55 -13.53 -1.69
N TRP A 99 -7.10 -14.63 -2.20
CA TRP A 99 -6.61 -15.25 -3.42
C TRP A 99 -6.75 -14.31 -4.64
N ARG A 100 -5.67 -14.19 -5.41
CA ARG A 100 -5.61 -13.43 -6.67
C ARG A 100 -4.86 -14.24 -7.71
N ARG A 101 -5.52 -14.55 -8.82
CA ARG A 101 -4.92 -15.34 -9.91
C ARG A 101 -3.66 -14.67 -10.50
N THR A 102 -3.57 -13.35 -10.48
CA THR A 102 -2.42 -12.58 -10.98
C THR A 102 -1.15 -12.75 -10.13
N TYR A 103 -1.28 -13.16 -8.86
CA TYR A 103 -0.16 -13.30 -7.93
C TYR A 103 -0.20 -14.68 -7.25
N PRO A 104 -0.01 -15.77 -8.00
CA PRO A 104 -0.16 -17.13 -7.49
C PRO A 104 0.85 -17.44 -6.36
N ASP A 105 2.03 -16.84 -6.42
CA ASP A 105 3.13 -17.07 -5.49
C ASP A 105 2.84 -16.58 -4.06
N GLU A 106 1.82 -15.73 -3.85
CA GLU A 106 1.43 -15.26 -2.52
C GLU A 106 1.07 -16.42 -1.59
N ILE A 107 0.51 -17.52 -2.11
CA ILE A 107 0.23 -18.72 -1.32
C ILE A 107 1.54 -19.32 -0.81
N LEU A 108 2.50 -19.54 -1.70
CA LEU A 108 3.80 -20.15 -1.36
C LEU A 108 4.58 -19.30 -0.35
N ILE A 109 4.60 -17.98 -0.55
CA ILE A 109 5.22 -17.00 0.37
C ILE A 109 4.59 -17.10 1.77
N ASN A 110 3.26 -17.10 1.87
CA ASN A 110 2.58 -17.20 3.16
C ASN A 110 2.80 -18.57 3.84
N VAL A 111 2.86 -19.65 3.06
CA VAL A 111 3.22 -20.99 3.55
C VAL A 111 4.64 -20.99 4.11
N GLN A 112 5.62 -20.47 3.38
CA GLN A 112 7.02 -20.38 3.82
C GLN A 112 7.15 -19.54 5.10
N ASP A 113 6.44 -18.42 5.21
CA ASP A 113 6.45 -17.59 6.42
C ASP A 113 5.86 -18.29 7.66
N LEU A 114 4.91 -19.20 7.45
CA LEU A 114 4.32 -19.98 8.54
C LEU A 114 5.25 -21.13 8.96
N LEU A 115 5.96 -21.75 8.01
CA LEU A 115 6.93 -22.84 8.25
C LEU A 115 8.23 -22.35 8.87
N HIS A 116 8.79 -21.29 8.29
CA HIS A 116 10.11 -20.74 8.61
C HIS A 116 10.01 -19.27 9.00
N PRO A 117 9.34 -18.96 10.13
CA PRO A 117 9.17 -17.58 10.58
C PRO A 117 10.47 -16.86 10.93
N GLU A 118 11.55 -17.61 11.15
CA GLU A 118 12.92 -17.12 11.31
C GLU A 118 13.53 -16.58 10.00
N PHE A 119 12.99 -17.00 8.85
CA PHE A 119 13.33 -16.54 7.52
C PHE A 119 12.10 -15.91 6.85
N PRO A 120 11.53 -14.82 7.43
CA PRO A 120 10.34 -14.23 6.86
C PRO A 120 10.66 -13.80 5.43
N SER A 121 9.89 -14.32 4.47
CA SER A 121 9.77 -13.80 3.12
C SER A 121 9.07 -12.44 3.23
N LYS A 122 9.82 -11.45 3.73
CA LYS A 122 9.38 -10.07 3.61
C LYS A 122 9.31 -9.82 2.11
N ILE A 123 8.10 -9.58 1.61
CA ILE A 123 7.91 -8.70 0.47
C ILE A 123 8.78 -7.48 0.81
N SER A 124 9.92 -7.34 0.16
CA SER A 124 10.82 -6.20 0.35
C SER A 124 10.61 -5.15 -0.72
N ASP A 125 9.63 -5.42 -1.58
CA ASP A 125 9.29 -4.61 -2.73
C ASP A 125 8.89 -3.21 -2.29
N ILE A 126 9.64 -2.25 -2.81
CA ILE A 126 9.42 -0.83 -2.65
C ILE A 126 8.72 -0.35 -3.92
N ALA A 127 7.52 0.20 -3.78
CA ALA A 127 6.82 0.86 -4.87
C ALA A 127 7.01 2.38 -4.76
N ILE A 128 7.60 3.01 -5.77
CA ILE A 128 7.59 4.46 -5.90
C ILE A 128 6.50 4.84 -6.90
N ILE A 129 5.43 5.44 -6.41
CA ILE A 129 4.23 5.82 -7.15
C ILE A 129 4.33 7.29 -7.53
N ILE A 130 4.35 7.56 -8.83
CA ILE A 130 4.56 8.87 -9.41
C ILE A 130 3.30 9.28 -10.18
N PRO A 131 2.46 10.19 -9.62
CA PRO A 131 1.32 10.71 -10.31
C PRO A 131 1.77 11.67 -11.41
N VAL A 132 1.18 11.54 -12.60
CA VAL A 132 1.48 12.38 -13.76
C VAL A 132 0.20 12.90 -14.39
N TYR A 133 0.18 14.18 -14.75
CA TYR A 133 -0.92 14.79 -15.49
C TYR A 133 -0.43 15.97 -16.32
N ASN A 134 -0.58 15.88 -17.64
CA ASN A 134 -0.18 16.91 -18.60
C ASN A 134 1.25 17.44 -18.36
N GLU A 135 2.20 16.52 -18.30
CA GLU A 135 3.61 16.77 -18.00
C GLU A 135 4.47 17.02 -19.26
N GLU A 136 3.90 16.98 -20.47
CA GLU A 136 4.65 17.06 -21.75
C GLU A 136 5.65 18.23 -21.78
N SER A 137 5.18 19.43 -21.42
CA SER A 137 5.99 20.66 -21.44
C SER A 137 7.18 20.67 -20.48
N ARG A 138 7.18 19.81 -19.45
CA ARG A 138 8.25 19.72 -18.44
C ARG A 138 8.80 18.31 -18.29
N PHE A 139 8.59 17.46 -19.30
CA PHE A 139 8.94 16.05 -19.25
C PHE A 139 10.45 15.82 -19.07
N GLU A 140 11.31 16.74 -19.53
CA GLU A 140 12.75 16.66 -19.28
C GLU A 140 13.08 16.64 -17.77
N LYS A 141 12.33 17.37 -16.94
CA LYS A 141 12.49 17.32 -15.47
C LYS A 141 12.04 15.99 -14.90
N VAL A 142 10.92 15.46 -15.41
CA VAL A 142 10.43 14.13 -15.04
C VAL A 142 11.49 13.09 -15.37
N TYR A 143 12.00 13.08 -16.61
CA TYR A 143 13.06 12.18 -17.05
C TYR A 143 14.29 12.24 -16.13
N ASN A 144 14.82 13.44 -15.87
CA ASN A 144 15.99 13.62 -15.00
C ASN A 144 15.74 13.13 -13.57
N PHE A 145 14.56 13.38 -13.02
CA PHE A 145 14.18 12.88 -11.70
C PHE A 145 14.17 11.35 -11.66
N ILE A 146 13.59 10.71 -12.68
CA ILE A 146 13.51 9.26 -12.79
C ILE A 146 14.90 8.64 -12.92
N GLN A 147 15.80 9.23 -13.70
CA GLN A 147 17.17 8.73 -13.83
C GLN A 147 17.93 8.75 -12.49
N LYS A 148 17.77 9.82 -11.69
CA LYS A 148 18.37 9.87 -10.35
C LYS A 148 17.73 8.86 -9.40
N LEU A 149 16.42 8.65 -9.51
CA LEU A 149 15.71 7.69 -8.69
C LEU A 149 16.10 6.25 -9.04
N LYS A 150 16.19 5.91 -10.33
CA LYS A 150 16.72 4.63 -10.82
C LYS A 150 18.10 4.36 -10.24
N PHE A 151 19.03 5.30 -10.37
CA PHE A 151 20.37 5.18 -9.79
C PHE A 151 20.35 4.89 -8.28
N LEU A 152 19.51 5.59 -7.50
CA LEU A 152 19.36 5.30 -6.07
C LEU A 152 18.82 3.88 -5.84
N LEU A 153 17.76 3.50 -6.58
CA LEU A 153 17.08 2.24 -6.38
C LEU A 153 17.99 1.05 -6.70
N ASP A 154 18.71 1.10 -7.82
CA ASP A 154 19.63 0.06 -8.25
C ASP A 154 20.80 -0.13 -7.27
N GLU A 155 21.35 0.96 -6.73
CA GLU A 155 22.50 0.92 -5.82
C GLU A 155 22.14 0.54 -4.38
N SER A 156 20.93 0.90 -3.93
CA SER A 156 20.58 0.88 -2.49
C SER A 156 19.50 -0.13 -2.11
N PHE A 157 18.74 -0.67 -3.06
CA PHE A 157 17.58 -1.52 -2.78
C PHE A 157 17.50 -2.71 -3.73
N THR A 158 17.13 -3.88 -3.20
CA THR A 158 17.14 -5.13 -3.98
C THR A 158 15.89 -5.30 -4.84
N ASN A 159 14.73 -4.86 -4.34
CA ASN A 159 13.44 -4.97 -5.00
C ASN A 159 12.73 -3.61 -4.95
N ALA A 160 12.80 -2.84 -6.03
CA ALA A 160 12.10 -1.57 -6.12
C ALA A 160 11.50 -1.35 -7.50
N THR A 161 10.36 -0.69 -7.58
CA THR A 161 9.65 -0.48 -8.84
C THR A 161 9.09 0.93 -8.85
N ILE A 162 9.33 1.67 -9.93
CA ILE A 162 8.67 2.96 -10.16
C ILE A 162 7.40 2.71 -10.97
N TYR A 163 6.29 3.24 -10.48
CA TYR A 163 4.98 3.17 -11.10
C TYR A 163 4.54 4.57 -11.51
N PHE A 164 4.38 4.81 -12.80
CA PHE A 164 3.66 5.97 -13.28
C PHE A 164 2.16 5.73 -13.17
N VAL A 165 1.43 6.71 -12.64
CA VAL A 165 -0.04 6.67 -12.64
C VAL A 165 -0.55 7.94 -13.29
N ASN A 166 -0.98 7.80 -14.54
CA ASN A 166 -1.45 8.89 -15.37
C ASN A 166 -2.91 9.24 -15.07
N ASP A 167 -3.13 10.45 -14.57
CA ASP A 167 -4.43 10.98 -14.15
C ASP A 167 -5.25 11.51 -15.36
N GLY A 168 -5.29 10.73 -16.45
CA GLY A 168 -6.04 11.07 -17.67
C GLY A 168 -5.48 12.27 -18.44
N SER A 169 -4.17 12.29 -18.70
CA SER A 169 -3.51 13.34 -19.49
C SER A 169 -4.12 13.47 -20.89
N LYS A 170 -4.18 14.70 -21.40
CA LYS A 170 -4.72 15.03 -22.74
C LYS A 170 -3.66 15.44 -23.75
N ASP A 171 -2.41 15.52 -23.29
CA ASP A 171 -1.24 15.88 -24.07
C ASP A 171 -0.41 14.61 -24.38
N ASN A 172 0.83 14.75 -24.86
CA ASN A 172 1.67 13.59 -25.19
C ASN A 172 2.33 12.90 -23.97
N THR A 173 1.93 13.20 -22.73
CA THR A 173 2.54 12.61 -21.52
C THR A 173 2.59 11.09 -21.56
N GLN A 174 1.48 10.41 -21.90
CA GLN A 174 1.44 8.95 -21.95
C GLN A 174 2.48 8.40 -22.94
N LYS A 175 2.52 8.94 -24.17
CA LYS A 175 3.47 8.51 -25.19
C LYS A 175 4.93 8.71 -24.78
N LEU A 176 5.23 9.75 -24.00
CA LEU A 176 6.57 10.01 -23.51
C LEU A 176 6.97 9.02 -22.41
N ILE A 177 6.02 8.63 -21.55
CA ILE A 177 6.21 7.56 -20.58
C ILE A 177 6.41 6.22 -21.29
N ASP A 178 5.59 5.89 -22.28
CA ASP A 178 5.71 4.64 -23.03
C ASP A 178 7.11 4.50 -23.67
N LYS A 179 7.64 5.58 -24.26
CA LYS A 179 9.02 5.62 -24.78
C LYS A 179 10.08 5.40 -23.71
N LEU A 180 9.88 5.94 -22.51
CA LEU A 180 10.78 5.71 -21.38
C LEU A 180 10.78 4.22 -20.98
N LEU A 181 9.60 3.59 -20.96
CA LEU A 181 9.45 2.15 -20.66
C LEU A 181 10.15 1.29 -21.70
N GLU A 182 9.99 1.60 -22.99
CA GLU A 182 10.61 0.86 -24.10
C GLU A 182 12.14 0.80 -23.98
N VAL A 183 12.79 1.94 -23.72
CA VAL A 183 14.26 2.02 -23.56
C VAL A 183 14.73 1.14 -22.39
N GLU A 184 14.00 1.13 -21.29
CA GLU A 184 14.36 0.38 -20.08
C GLU A 184 14.18 -1.13 -20.24
N HIS A 185 13.17 -1.56 -20.99
CA HIS A 185 12.97 -2.97 -21.31
C HIS A 185 14.07 -3.53 -22.23
N GLU A 186 14.71 -2.71 -23.07
CA GLU A 186 15.84 -3.13 -23.89
C GLU A 186 17.14 -3.30 -23.07
N GLU A 187 17.34 -2.53 -22.00
CA GLU A 187 18.55 -2.56 -21.16
C GLU A 187 18.56 -3.71 -20.12
N THR A 188 17.41 -4.26 -19.76
CA THR A 188 17.22 -5.17 -18.61
C THR A 188 17.51 -6.66 -18.88
N THR A 189 18.38 -6.98 -19.84
CA THR A 189 18.70 -8.38 -20.23
C THR A 189 19.59 -9.16 -19.25
N THR A 190 19.88 -8.64 -18.05
CA THR A 190 20.73 -9.31 -17.05
C THR A 190 19.92 -9.80 -15.85
N ILE A 191 20.00 -11.12 -15.62
CA ILE A 191 19.40 -11.82 -14.48
C ILE A 191 19.99 -11.25 -13.18
N SER A 192 19.11 -10.78 -12.28
CA SER A 192 19.32 -10.30 -10.88
C SER A 192 19.80 -8.85 -10.66
N ASN A 193 18.84 -7.92 -10.63
CA ASN A 193 18.56 -6.91 -9.58
C ASN A 193 17.41 -6.05 -10.12
N TYR A 194 16.18 -6.36 -9.70
CA TYR A 194 14.97 -5.99 -10.45
C TYR A 194 14.45 -4.61 -10.04
N PHE A 195 14.98 -3.57 -10.67
CA PHE A 195 14.22 -2.36 -10.91
C PHE A 195 13.21 -2.60 -12.04
N GLN A 196 11.96 -2.15 -11.86
CA GLN A 196 10.92 -2.25 -12.89
C GLN A 196 10.24 -0.89 -13.07
N LEU A 197 9.75 -0.65 -14.28
CA LEU A 197 8.85 0.45 -14.58
C LEU A 197 7.50 -0.08 -15.04
N ASN A 198 6.42 0.49 -14.51
CA ASN A 198 5.05 0.15 -14.89
C ASN A 198 4.20 1.43 -15.02
N THR A 199 3.10 1.36 -15.79
CA THR A 199 2.17 2.48 -15.97
C THR A 199 0.72 2.07 -15.78
N TYR A 200 -0.08 2.95 -15.18
CA TYR A 200 -1.54 2.86 -15.11
C TYR A 200 -2.16 4.15 -15.67
N GLU A 201 -3.24 4.03 -16.45
CA GLU A 201 -3.96 5.17 -17.02
C GLU A 201 -5.39 5.24 -16.49
N LEU A 202 -5.79 6.42 -16.02
CA LEU A 202 -7.15 6.70 -15.57
C LEU A 202 -7.97 7.34 -16.69
N GLU A 203 -9.25 6.97 -16.79
CA GLU A 203 -10.16 7.48 -17.84
C GLU A 203 -10.44 8.99 -17.73
N GLN A 204 -10.30 9.55 -16.53
CA GLN A 204 -10.56 10.97 -16.26
C GLN A 204 -9.63 11.52 -15.19
N ASN A 205 -9.36 12.83 -15.27
CA ASN A 205 -8.59 13.54 -14.26
C ASN A 205 -9.35 13.60 -12.93
N THR A 206 -8.75 13.02 -11.90
CA THR A 206 -9.25 12.98 -10.52
C THR A 206 -8.57 13.99 -9.61
N ARG A 207 -7.66 14.81 -10.15
CA ARG A 207 -6.85 15.79 -9.43
C ARG A 207 -6.02 15.13 -8.32
N LYS A 208 -5.23 14.10 -8.66
CA LYS A 208 -4.31 13.33 -7.78
C LYS A 208 -4.94 12.21 -6.94
N ALA A 209 -6.21 12.31 -6.53
CA ALA A 209 -6.78 11.31 -5.63
C ALA A 209 -6.90 9.91 -6.24
N GLY A 210 -7.31 9.83 -7.51
CA GLY A 210 -7.43 8.59 -8.25
C GLY A 210 -6.08 7.90 -8.44
N THR A 211 -4.99 8.66 -8.62
CA THR A 211 -3.66 8.05 -8.80
C THR A 211 -3.17 7.37 -7.52
N TYR A 212 -3.47 7.97 -6.37
CA TYR A 212 -3.20 7.36 -5.06
C TYR A 212 -4.03 6.09 -4.88
N LEU A 213 -5.34 6.17 -5.13
CA LEU A 213 -6.24 5.03 -4.99
C LEU A 213 -5.86 3.87 -5.90
N GLU A 214 -5.49 4.15 -7.15
CA GLU A 214 -5.08 3.13 -8.10
C GLU A 214 -3.77 2.47 -7.68
N GLY A 215 -2.78 3.27 -7.26
CA GLY A 215 -1.54 2.74 -6.71
C GLY A 215 -1.77 1.83 -5.49
N LEU A 216 -2.60 2.27 -4.54
CA LEU A 216 -2.95 1.48 -3.36
C LEU A 216 -3.72 0.19 -3.67
N ARG A 217 -4.50 0.18 -4.75
CA ARG A 217 -5.36 -0.96 -5.15
C ARG A 217 -4.58 -2.00 -5.93
N SER A 218 -3.76 -1.56 -6.87
CA SER A 218 -3.19 -2.40 -7.92
C SER A 218 -1.75 -2.82 -7.63
N ILE A 219 -1.05 -2.11 -6.73
CA ILE A 219 0.34 -2.40 -6.38
C ILE A 219 0.41 -3.12 -5.03
N ASN A 220 1.16 -4.22 -4.97
CA ASN A 220 1.45 -4.95 -3.74
C ASN A 220 2.92 -4.74 -3.38
N ALA A 221 3.20 -3.91 -2.38
CA ALA A 221 4.54 -3.55 -1.96
C ALA A 221 4.57 -3.40 -0.43
N SER A 222 5.69 -3.71 0.21
CA SER A 222 5.83 -3.55 1.67
C SER A 222 5.97 -2.09 2.07
N VAL A 223 6.58 -1.30 1.19
CA VAL A 223 6.69 0.15 1.30
C VAL A 223 6.17 0.78 0.02
N MET A 224 5.24 1.71 0.14
CA MET A 224 4.74 2.52 -0.97
C MET A 224 5.11 3.98 -0.72
N ILE A 225 5.86 4.59 -1.62
CA ILE A 225 6.23 6.00 -1.61
C ILE A 225 5.47 6.72 -2.71
N PHE A 226 4.68 7.73 -2.35
CA PHE A 226 4.08 8.68 -3.28
C PHE A 226 5.01 9.89 -3.40
N VAL A 227 5.41 10.22 -4.62
CA VAL A 227 6.28 11.37 -4.90
C VAL A 227 5.87 12.08 -6.19
N ASP A 228 5.74 13.41 -6.15
CA ASP A 228 5.46 14.22 -7.35
C ASP A 228 6.60 14.11 -8.38
N ALA A 229 6.26 14.13 -9.67
CA ALA A 229 7.16 13.85 -10.79
C ALA A 229 8.17 14.98 -11.15
N ASP A 230 8.13 16.11 -10.44
CA ASP A 230 8.72 17.38 -10.90
C ASP A 230 10.14 17.69 -10.36
N ASP A 231 10.88 16.67 -9.91
CA ASP A 231 12.22 16.80 -9.30
C ASP A 231 12.25 17.75 -8.09
N SER A 232 11.10 17.93 -7.41
CA SER A 232 10.99 18.86 -6.29
C SER A 232 11.66 18.38 -5.01
N PHE A 233 11.93 17.07 -4.87
CA PHE A 233 12.44 16.46 -3.64
C PHE A 233 13.85 15.89 -3.82
N GLU A 234 14.70 16.03 -2.80
CA GLU A 234 16.01 15.37 -2.81
C GLU A 234 15.83 13.85 -2.72
N ILE A 235 16.49 13.11 -3.61
CA ILE A 235 16.48 11.64 -3.66
C ILE A 235 16.94 11.02 -2.33
N GLY A 236 17.88 11.67 -1.63
CA GLY A 236 18.30 11.25 -0.30
C GLY A 236 17.19 11.29 0.76
N ASP A 237 16.20 12.17 0.62
CA ASP A 237 15.04 12.20 1.53
C ASP A 237 14.05 11.07 1.23
N ILE A 238 13.93 10.65 -0.04
CA ILE A 238 13.18 9.45 -0.44
C ILE A 238 13.82 8.20 0.19
N ALA A 239 15.14 8.05 0.06
CA ALA A 239 15.89 6.93 0.66
C ALA A 239 15.71 6.86 2.19
N LYS A 240 15.81 8.00 2.88
CA LYS A 240 15.56 8.08 4.33
C LYS A 240 14.14 7.64 4.68
N MET A 241 13.15 8.08 3.92
CA MET A 241 11.75 7.71 4.15
C MET A 241 11.52 6.21 4.01
N ILE A 242 12.07 5.59 2.97
CA ILE A 242 12.02 4.14 2.76
C ILE A 242 12.65 3.41 3.96
N ASN A 243 13.84 3.83 4.38
CA ASN A 243 14.54 3.21 5.51
C ASN A 243 13.75 3.34 6.82
N ILE A 244 13.13 4.50 7.10
CA ILE A 244 12.28 4.68 8.28
C ILE A 244 11.09 3.71 8.27
N LEU A 245 10.45 3.51 7.12
CA LEU A 245 9.32 2.58 6.98
C LEU A 245 9.77 1.13 7.12
N ASN A 246 10.94 0.76 6.57
CA ASN A 246 11.51 -0.58 6.70
C ASN A 246 11.87 -0.96 8.14
N ILE A 247 12.20 0.01 9.00
CA ILE A 247 12.37 -0.21 10.45
C ILE A 247 11.06 -0.69 11.09
N GLY A 248 9.90 -0.31 10.55
CA GLY A 248 8.59 -0.81 10.96
C GLY A 248 7.96 -0.13 12.18
N TYR A 249 8.59 0.91 12.74
CA TYR A 249 8.02 1.66 13.86
C TYR A 249 6.92 2.65 13.43
N TYR A 250 7.00 3.19 12.22
CA TYR A 250 5.99 4.10 11.69
C TYR A 250 5.19 3.41 10.59
N ASP A 251 3.89 3.71 10.55
CA ASP A 251 2.97 3.18 9.54
C ASP A 251 2.84 4.12 8.34
N ILE A 252 3.01 5.42 8.60
CA ILE A 252 2.98 6.50 7.61
C ILE A 252 4.06 7.53 7.93
N VAL A 253 4.78 7.98 6.91
CA VAL A 253 5.77 9.05 6.99
C VAL A 253 5.39 10.12 5.96
N VAL A 254 5.33 11.37 6.38
CA VAL A 254 5.00 12.51 5.51
C VAL A 254 6.13 13.52 5.53
N GLY A 255 6.54 14.00 4.35
CA GLY A 255 7.53 15.07 4.26
C GLY A 255 7.00 16.38 4.83
N THR A 256 7.86 17.29 5.28
CA THR A 256 7.51 18.70 5.52
C THR A 256 8.56 19.63 4.94
N LYS A 257 8.10 20.75 4.38
CA LYS A 257 8.95 21.78 3.76
C LYS A 257 9.27 22.94 4.73
N ASP A 258 8.85 22.85 5.99
CA ASP A 258 8.77 23.99 6.93
C ASP A 258 10.11 24.71 7.20
N PHE A 259 11.26 24.09 6.93
CA PHE A 259 12.59 24.67 7.16
C PHE A 259 13.44 24.84 5.90
N SER A 260 12.95 24.49 4.72
CA SER A 260 13.77 24.33 3.50
C SER A 260 13.24 25.04 2.25
N ALA A 261 11.97 25.50 2.24
CA ALA A 261 11.37 26.10 1.06
C ALA A 261 11.96 27.50 0.75
N THR A 262 12.93 27.54 -0.16
CA THR A 262 13.47 28.77 -0.76
C THR A 262 12.57 29.27 -1.92
N ASN A 263 12.55 30.58 -2.21
CA ASN A 263 11.81 31.21 -3.32
C ASN A 263 10.26 31.18 -3.26
N ARG A 264 9.66 30.93 -2.09
CA ARG A 264 8.19 30.95 -1.94
C ARG A 264 7.62 32.34 -1.68
N SER A 265 6.62 32.75 -2.46
CA SER A 265 5.93 34.04 -2.27
C SER A 265 5.25 34.17 -0.90
N ILE A 266 5.23 35.39 -0.35
CA ILE A 266 4.63 35.70 0.96
C ILE A 266 3.18 35.25 1.03
N LEU A 267 2.41 35.47 -0.05
CA LEU A 267 1.01 35.04 -0.13
C LEU A 267 0.86 33.52 -0.01
N ARG A 268 1.69 32.73 -0.72
CA ARG A 268 1.69 31.26 -0.59
C ARG A 268 2.08 30.80 0.80
N ARG A 269 3.02 31.50 1.47
CA ARG A 269 3.39 31.21 2.86
C ARG A 269 2.23 31.43 3.83
N LEU A 270 1.52 32.56 3.71
CA LEU A 270 0.34 32.87 4.53
C LEU A 270 -0.79 31.85 4.31
N ILE A 271 -1.10 31.54 3.05
CA ILE A 271 -2.13 30.54 2.71
C ILE A 271 -1.77 29.17 3.31
N SER A 272 -0.52 28.73 3.17
CA SER A 272 -0.07 27.47 3.77
C SER A 272 -0.14 27.50 5.29
N PHE A 273 0.20 28.62 5.94
CA PHE A 273 0.07 28.76 7.39
C PHE A 273 -1.38 28.58 7.87
N PHE A 274 -2.33 29.30 7.27
CA PHE A 274 -3.74 29.18 7.63
C PHE A 274 -4.32 27.81 7.31
N LYS A 275 -3.93 27.21 6.16
CA LYS A 275 -4.33 25.83 5.82
C LYS A 275 -3.86 24.85 6.88
N ARG A 276 -2.59 24.91 7.31
CA ARG A 276 -2.07 24.02 8.37
C ARG A 276 -2.79 24.22 9.69
N LEU A 277 -3.07 25.45 10.09
CA LEU A 277 -3.81 25.73 11.32
C LEU A 277 -5.20 25.09 11.28
N LEU A 278 -5.89 25.21 10.14
CA LEU A 278 -7.21 24.63 9.92
C LEU A 278 -7.19 23.09 9.91
N THR A 279 -6.19 22.47 9.29
CA THR A 279 -6.12 21.01 9.14
C THR A 279 -5.55 20.30 10.36
N LYS A 280 -4.74 20.96 11.19
CA LYS A 280 -4.06 20.36 12.35
C LYS A 280 -4.96 19.50 13.26
N PRO A 281 -6.22 19.89 13.59
CA PRO A 281 -7.11 19.05 14.39
C PRO A 281 -7.48 17.72 13.73
N LEU A 282 -7.32 17.59 12.42
CA LEU A 282 -7.61 16.37 11.64
C LEU A 282 -6.40 15.45 11.52
N LEU A 283 -5.20 15.90 11.92
CA LEU A 283 -3.97 15.12 11.70
C LEU A 283 -3.62 14.24 12.91
N PRO A 284 -2.86 13.15 12.70
CA PRO A 284 -2.25 12.38 13.78
C PRO A 284 -1.37 13.27 14.67
N LYS A 285 -1.14 12.84 15.91
CA LYS A 285 -0.30 13.58 16.86
C LYS A 285 1.12 13.73 16.30
N GLY A 286 1.67 14.95 16.36
CA GLY A 286 3.02 15.26 15.86
C GLY A 286 3.08 15.64 14.38
N ILE A 287 1.96 15.56 13.65
CA ILE A 287 1.88 16.00 12.26
C ILE A 287 1.24 17.38 12.18
N TYR A 288 1.86 18.26 11.40
CA TYR A 288 1.48 19.66 11.22
C TYR A 288 1.27 20.01 9.74
N ASP A 289 1.95 19.29 8.84
CA ASP A 289 1.77 19.38 7.40
C ASP A 289 1.36 18.02 6.84
N SER A 290 0.28 18.00 6.07
CA SER A 290 -0.25 16.79 5.43
C SER A 290 -0.11 16.83 3.90
N GLN A 291 0.07 18.02 3.32
CA GLN A 291 -0.15 18.31 1.90
C GLN A 291 1.16 18.37 1.11
N THR A 292 2.21 17.74 1.62
CA THR A 292 3.46 17.58 0.89
C THR A 292 3.34 16.45 -0.12
N GLY A 293 3.92 16.68 -1.29
CA GLY A 293 3.98 15.71 -2.38
C GLY A 293 4.95 14.55 -2.17
N LEU A 294 5.48 14.35 -0.96
CA LEU A 294 6.34 13.22 -0.62
C LEU A 294 5.79 12.53 0.63
N LYS A 295 5.33 11.29 0.46
CA LYS A 295 4.67 10.52 1.51
C LYS A 295 4.96 9.04 1.34
N GLY A 296 5.15 8.33 2.44
CA GLY A 296 5.40 6.90 2.42
C GLY A 296 4.51 6.18 3.41
N ILE A 297 4.05 4.99 3.05
CA ILE A 297 3.22 4.14 3.90
C ILE A 297 3.69 2.69 3.81
N ASN A 298 3.44 1.91 4.85
CA ASN A 298 3.66 0.46 4.81
C ASN A 298 2.43 -0.29 4.24
N ALA A 299 2.61 -1.56 3.89
CA ALA A 299 1.57 -2.42 3.33
C ALA A 299 0.29 -2.55 4.20
N ASN A 300 0.44 -2.55 5.53
CA ASN A 300 -0.72 -2.68 6.41
C ASN A 300 -1.53 -1.37 6.42
N CYS A 301 -0.83 -0.24 6.47
CA CYS A 301 -1.42 1.08 6.40
C CYS A 301 -2.16 1.26 5.08
N SER A 302 -1.56 0.90 3.94
CA SER A 302 -2.20 1.00 2.63
C SER A 302 -3.52 0.23 2.55
N LYS A 303 -3.52 -1.04 2.96
CA LYS A 303 -4.70 -1.92 2.95
C LYS A 303 -5.83 -1.40 3.86
N MET A 304 -5.49 -0.86 5.01
CA MET A 304 -6.47 -0.33 5.97
C MET A 304 -7.01 1.05 5.60
N LEU A 305 -6.21 1.88 4.91
CA LEU A 305 -6.64 3.20 4.45
C LEU A 305 -7.57 3.12 3.23
N LEU A 306 -7.23 2.25 2.26
CA LEU A 306 -7.85 2.21 0.93
C LEU A 306 -9.40 2.26 0.94
N PRO A 307 -10.12 1.51 1.78
CA PRO A 307 -11.59 1.47 1.71
C PRO A 307 -12.29 2.74 2.19
N TYR A 308 -11.57 3.67 2.82
CA TYR A 308 -12.11 4.92 3.33
C TYR A 308 -11.68 6.14 2.50
N LEU A 309 -10.82 5.94 1.50
CA LEU A 309 -10.34 7.00 0.61
C LEU A 309 -11.29 7.19 -0.56
N HIS A 310 -11.46 8.43 -1.01
CA HIS A 310 -12.38 8.76 -2.11
C HIS A 310 -11.66 9.53 -3.22
N ASP A 311 -11.91 9.13 -4.46
CA ASP A 311 -11.37 9.74 -5.68
C ASP A 311 -11.83 11.20 -5.86
N ASN A 312 -13.05 11.52 -5.41
CA ASN A 312 -13.61 12.86 -5.47
C ASN A 312 -13.00 13.86 -4.48
N THR A 313 -12.05 13.45 -3.63
CA THR A 313 -11.30 14.38 -2.77
C THR A 313 -10.26 15.19 -3.54
N GLY A 314 -9.83 14.71 -4.70
CA GLY A 314 -8.79 15.36 -5.51
C GLY A 314 -7.56 15.76 -4.70
N LEU A 315 -7.18 17.05 -4.77
CA LEU A 315 -5.97 17.56 -4.11
C LEU A 315 -5.97 17.42 -2.59
N ALA A 316 -7.11 17.10 -1.97
CA ALA A 316 -7.22 16.88 -0.53
C ALA A 316 -7.04 15.41 -0.11
N ILE A 317 -6.74 14.49 -1.04
CA ILE A 317 -6.48 13.07 -0.72
C ILE A 317 -5.42 12.91 0.37
N ASP A 318 -4.41 13.77 0.34
CA ASP A 318 -3.34 13.82 1.32
C ASP A 318 -3.86 14.12 2.74
N LEU A 319 -4.86 14.99 2.87
CA LEU A 319 -5.52 15.29 4.15
C LEU A 319 -6.46 14.16 4.57
N GLU A 320 -7.26 13.63 3.64
CA GLU A 320 -8.17 12.52 3.90
C GLU A 320 -7.42 11.31 4.45
N MET A 321 -6.31 10.95 3.81
CA MET A 321 -5.43 9.87 4.23
C MET A 321 -4.92 10.08 5.66
N MET A 322 -4.44 11.28 5.99
CA MET A 322 -3.97 11.59 7.35
C MET A 322 -5.12 11.59 8.38
N TYR A 323 -6.32 12.02 7.98
CA TYR A 323 -7.50 12.00 8.85
C TYR A 323 -7.93 10.58 9.18
N ILE A 324 -7.99 9.69 8.19
CA ILE A 324 -8.27 8.27 8.40
C ILE A 324 -7.15 7.64 9.22
N ALA A 325 -5.88 7.96 8.94
CA ALA A 325 -4.76 7.45 9.70
C ALA A 325 -4.84 7.84 11.19
N LYS A 326 -5.29 9.07 11.48
CA LYS A 326 -5.58 9.50 12.85
C LYS A 326 -6.69 8.67 13.47
N LYS A 327 -7.81 8.46 12.76
CA LYS A 327 -8.97 7.71 13.24
C LYS A 327 -8.64 6.24 13.53
N LEU A 328 -7.74 5.65 12.74
CA LEU A 328 -7.22 4.29 12.89
C LEU A 328 -5.99 4.21 13.82
N ASN A 329 -5.60 5.30 14.49
CA ASN A 329 -4.47 5.36 15.40
C ASN A 329 -3.12 4.90 14.81
N PHE A 330 -2.88 5.14 13.52
CA PHE A 330 -1.59 4.84 12.90
C PHE A 330 -0.47 5.70 13.45
N ARG A 331 0.72 5.11 13.55
CA ARG A 331 1.94 5.79 13.97
C ARG A 331 2.46 6.61 12.79
N ALA A 332 2.31 7.92 12.89
CA ALA A 332 2.74 8.84 11.85
C ALA A 332 4.03 9.58 12.24
N LEU A 333 4.93 9.77 11.27
CA LEU A 333 6.10 10.63 11.41
C LEU A 333 6.05 11.76 10.39
N GLN A 334 6.38 12.98 10.83
CA GLN A 334 6.67 14.09 9.93
C GLN A 334 8.18 14.22 9.76
N LEU A 335 8.67 14.02 8.53
CA LEU A 335 10.08 14.07 8.17
C LEU A 335 10.40 15.42 7.52
N PRO A 336 11.32 16.23 8.07
CA PRO A 336 11.82 17.41 7.36
C PRO A 336 12.51 16.99 6.06
N VAL A 337 12.06 17.55 4.95
CA VAL A 337 12.64 17.27 3.62
C VAL A 337 13.00 18.57 2.95
N LYS A 338 14.03 18.53 2.09
CA LYS A 338 14.33 19.67 1.23
C LYS A 338 13.45 19.63 0.01
N CYS A 339 12.91 20.80 -0.32
CA CYS A 339 12.06 20.94 -1.48
C CYS A 339 12.32 22.25 -2.22
N ILE A 340 12.50 22.13 -3.53
CA ILE A 340 12.65 23.26 -4.45
C ILE A 340 11.28 23.51 -5.07
N ASP A 341 10.70 24.70 -4.86
CA ASP A 341 9.43 25.07 -5.47
C ASP A 341 9.64 25.25 -7.00
N GLN A 342 8.99 24.42 -7.81
CA GLN A 342 9.02 24.51 -9.27
C GLN A 342 7.90 25.43 -9.81
N GLU A 343 8.19 26.16 -10.89
CA GLU A 343 7.19 26.98 -11.60
C GLU A 343 6.24 26.12 -12.46
N GLY A 344 5.03 26.61 -12.72
CA GLY A 344 4.06 25.93 -13.61
C GLY A 344 2.92 25.16 -12.93
N SER A 345 2.62 25.45 -11.66
CA SER A 345 1.54 24.76 -10.94
C SER A 345 0.17 24.91 -11.62
N HIS A 346 -0.48 23.79 -11.95
CA HIS A 346 -1.86 23.71 -12.45
C HIS A 346 -2.93 24.07 -11.39
N VAL A 347 -2.51 24.52 -10.19
CA VAL A 347 -3.38 24.81 -9.05
C VAL A 347 -3.85 26.27 -9.10
N ASN A 348 -5.16 26.46 -9.16
CA ASN A 348 -5.79 27.76 -9.02
C ASN A 348 -6.01 28.06 -7.54
N ILE A 349 -5.25 29.02 -7.00
CA ILE A 349 -5.21 29.35 -5.57
C ILE A 349 -6.61 29.56 -4.96
N VAL A 350 -7.50 30.28 -5.63
CA VAL A 350 -8.83 30.63 -5.07
C VAL A 350 -9.79 29.45 -5.19
N LYS A 351 -9.96 28.91 -6.41
CA LYS A 351 -10.89 27.81 -6.68
C LYS A 351 -10.54 26.58 -5.83
N ASP A 352 -9.26 26.24 -5.76
CA ASP A 352 -8.82 25.05 -5.05
C ASP A 352 -8.86 25.25 -3.53
N SER A 353 -8.68 26.47 -3.01
CA SER A 353 -8.87 26.73 -1.57
C SER A 353 -10.34 26.59 -1.14
N ILE A 354 -11.30 27.04 -1.97
CA ILE A 354 -12.73 26.85 -1.69
C ILE A 354 -13.12 25.38 -1.78
N ALA A 355 -12.65 24.66 -2.81
CA ALA A 355 -12.87 23.23 -2.94
C ALA A 355 -12.31 22.47 -1.74
N PHE A 356 -11.11 22.82 -1.30
CA PHE A 356 -10.45 22.24 -0.13
C PHE A 356 -11.27 22.41 1.16
N LEU A 357 -11.84 23.60 1.39
CA LEU A 357 -12.69 23.83 2.56
C LEU A 357 -13.98 22.99 2.53
N LYS A 358 -14.60 22.84 1.36
CA LYS A 358 -15.76 21.95 1.19
C LYS A 358 -15.42 20.50 1.52
N ILE A 359 -14.22 20.05 1.11
CA ILE A 359 -13.75 18.70 1.40
C ILE A 359 -13.52 18.50 2.89
N ILE A 360 -12.92 19.47 3.60
CA ILE A 360 -12.77 19.41 5.07
C ILE A 360 -14.13 19.14 5.75
N LEU A 361 -15.17 19.86 5.35
CA LEU A 361 -16.52 19.68 5.92
C LEU A 361 -17.09 18.29 5.58
N LYS A 362 -16.86 17.81 4.35
CA LYS A 362 -17.26 16.46 3.91
C LYS A 362 -16.53 15.35 4.69
N LEU A 363 -15.24 15.51 4.95
CA LEU A 363 -14.45 14.54 5.72
C LEU A 363 -14.98 14.38 7.14
N LEU A 364 -15.42 15.48 7.76
CA LEU A 364 -16.01 15.46 9.09
C LEU A 364 -17.37 14.73 9.15
N THR A 365 -18.09 14.65 8.04
CA THR A 365 -19.41 13.99 7.97
C THR A 365 -19.32 12.54 7.50
N VAL A 366 -18.57 12.25 6.43
CA VAL A 366 -18.49 10.91 5.81
C VAL A 366 -17.67 9.94 6.66
N ASN A 367 -16.58 10.42 7.26
CA ASN A 367 -15.63 9.58 7.99
C ASN A 367 -15.87 9.64 9.52
N LYS A 368 -17.07 10.06 9.93
CA LYS A 368 -17.44 10.26 11.35
C LYS A 368 -17.36 8.96 12.15
N ASN A 369 -17.80 7.86 11.55
CA ASN A 369 -17.95 6.55 12.18
C ASN A 369 -16.73 5.63 12.02
N ILE A 370 -15.61 6.14 11.51
CA ILE A 370 -14.36 5.37 11.51
C ILE A 370 -13.87 5.28 12.95
N SER A 371 -14.03 4.12 13.57
CA SER A 371 -13.45 3.75 14.86
C SER A 371 -12.90 2.35 14.76
N LEU A 372 -11.71 2.14 15.32
CA LEU A 372 -11.36 0.82 15.84
C LEU A 372 -12.27 0.59 17.05
N ASP A 373 -13.22 -0.34 16.95
CA ASP A 373 -14.11 -0.62 18.06
C ASP A 373 -13.23 -1.14 19.22
N LYS A 374 -13.26 -0.44 20.36
CA LYS A 374 -12.43 -0.81 21.53
C LYS A 374 -12.81 -2.18 22.09
N ASN A 375 -14.00 -2.69 21.74
CA ASN A 375 -14.49 -4.01 22.13
C ASN A 375 -13.90 -5.14 21.30
N ASP A 376 -13.23 -4.84 20.17
CA ASP A 376 -12.59 -5.87 19.34
C ASP A 376 -11.14 -6.19 19.77
N ILE A 377 -10.65 -5.54 20.84
CA ILE A 377 -9.28 -5.69 21.35
C ILE A 377 -9.26 -6.34 22.75
N ASN A 378 -10.42 -6.70 23.31
CA ASN A 378 -10.53 -7.34 24.62
C ASN A 378 -10.94 -8.81 24.54
#